data_AF-A0A9K3N415-F1
#
_entry.id   AF-A0A9K3N415-F1
#
_cell.length_a   1.000
_cell.length_b   1.000
_cell.length_c   1.000
_cell.angle_alpha   90.00
_cell.angle_beta   90.00
_cell.angle_gamma   90.00
#
_symmetry.space_group_name_H-M   'P 1'
#
loop_
_entity.id
_entity.type
_entity.pdbx_description
1 polymer ?
#
loop_
_entity_poly.entity_id
_entity_poly.type
_entity_poly.pdbx_seq_one_letter_code
_entity_poly.pdbx_strand_id
1 'polypeptide(L)'
;MASLVAMLESYESLIAGRIGNPMLTKEDYDQIDEEELELMDVKWCLASACRRAEKFQQITGRDEFRGMAASPLGFDKSKVTCFRCKGKGHFKWECKNQESTGSQEKSNYYQKSIFHQIDQKPQQKEPQTAHGRMIEEANRKAYYGIIDQSDEVVAQGFS
;
A
#
# COMPACT_ATOMS: atom_id res chain seq x y z
N MET A 1 9.89 9.26 27.13
CA MET A 1 9.24 9.97 28.25
C MET A 1 8.12 10.91 27.81
N ALA A 2 8.21 11.62 26.67
CA ALA A 2 7.16 12.53 26.21
C ALA A 2 5.82 11.85 25.82
N SER A 3 5.85 10.60 25.33
CA SER A 3 4.64 9.88 24.91
C SER A 3 3.73 9.47 26.07
N LEU A 4 4.30 8.93 27.16
CA LEU A 4 3.54 8.51 28.34
C LEU A 4 2.92 9.70 29.08
N VAL A 5 3.65 10.82 29.18
CA VAL A 5 3.13 12.04 29.80
C VAL A 5 1.93 12.58 29.01
N ALA A 6 2.02 12.64 27.68
CA ALA A 6 0.91 13.07 26.83
C ALA A 6 -0.32 12.14 26.93
N MET A 7 -0.10 10.82 27.04
CA MET A 7 -1.19 9.86 27.25
C MET A 7 -1.88 10.02 28.61
N LEU A 8 -1.10 10.28 29.66
CA LEU A 8 -1.66 10.52 31.00
C LEU A 8 -2.43 11.85 31.03
N GLU A 9 -1.89 12.92 30.43
CA GLU A 9 -2.57 14.22 30.35
C GLU A 9 -3.87 14.17 29.54
N SER A 10 -3.91 13.39 28.46
CA SER A 10 -5.13 13.20 27.67
C SER A 10 -6.17 12.37 28.43
N TYR A 11 -5.76 11.33 29.16
CA TYR A 11 -6.63 10.51 30.00
C TYR A 11 -7.26 11.32 31.15
N GLU A 12 -6.46 12.10 31.87
CA GLU A 12 -6.95 13.00 32.92
C GLU A 12 -7.94 14.04 32.36
N SER A 13 -7.68 14.54 31.15
CA SER A 13 -8.57 15.48 30.48
C SER A 13 -9.87 14.83 29.98
N LEU A 14 -9.85 13.55 29.62
CA LEU A 14 -11.03 12.75 29.29
C LEU A 14 -11.92 12.52 30.52
N ILE A 15 -11.34 12.09 31.65
CA ILE A 15 -12.08 11.91 32.91
C ILE A 15 -12.68 13.23 33.40
N ALA A 16 -11.93 14.33 33.27
CA ALA A 16 -12.42 15.66 33.61
C ALA A 16 -13.49 16.20 32.65
N GLY A 17 -13.88 15.44 31.61
CA GLY A 17 -14.86 15.85 30.60
C GLY A 17 -14.40 17.03 29.74
N ARG A 18 -13.09 17.35 29.74
CA ARG A 18 -12.50 18.44 28.93
C ARG A 18 -12.28 18.00 27.48
N ILE A 19 -12.08 16.71 27.25
CA ILE A 19 -11.88 16.11 25.94
C ILE A 19 -12.93 15.03 25.76
N GLY A 20 -13.94 15.30 24.94
CA GLY A 20 -15.07 14.40 24.73
C GLY A 20 -16.38 15.18 24.64
N ASN A 21 -17.41 14.57 24.04
CA ASN A 21 -18.74 15.14 24.08
C ASN A 21 -19.42 14.66 25.35
N PRO A 22 -19.78 15.52 26.32
CA PRO A 22 -20.43 15.10 27.57
C PRO A 22 -21.83 14.50 27.34
N MET A 23 -22.35 14.57 26.11
CA MET A 23 -23.61 13.96 25.70
C MET A 23 -23.44 12.55 25.09
N LEU A 24 -22.22 12.10 24.84
CA LEU A 24 -21.97 10.70 24.44
C LEU A 24 -21.66 9.87 25.68
N THR A 25 -22.43 8.81 25.90
CA THR A 25 -22.14 7.82 26.93
C THR A 25 -21.28 6.70 26.37
N LYS A 26 -20.78 5.83 27.25
CA LYS A 26 -20.01 4.66 26.83
C LYS A 26 -20.81 3.75 25.89
N GLU A 27 -22.10 3.63 26.15
CA GLU A 27 -23.04 2.85 25.35
C GLU A 27 -23.20 3.41 23.92
N ASP A 28 -22.95 4.70 23.71
CA ASP A 28 -22.94 5.32 22.38
C ASP A 28 -21.64 4.98 21.61
N TYR A 29 -20.51 4.82 22.30
CA TYR A 29 -19.27 4.38 21.68
C TYR A 29 -19.28 2.89 21.35
N ASP A 30 -19.91 2.08 22.21
CA ASP A 30 -20.05 0.63 22.00
C ASP A 30 -20.98 0.30 20.80
N GLN A 31 -21.73 1.28 20.28
CA GLN A 31 -22.56 1.14 19.07
C GLN A 31 -21.79 1.32 17.75
N ILE A 32 -20.53 1.78 17.81
CA ILE A 32 -19.71 1.96 16.61
C ILE A 32 -19.18 0.59 16.20
N ASP A 33 -19.53 0.15 14.99
CA ASP A 33 -19.00 -1.09 14.42
C ASP A 33 -17.50 -0.95 14.14
N GLU A 34 -16.76 -2.04 14.27
CA GLU A 34 -15.31 -2.08 14.03
C GLU A 34 -15.00 -1.64 12.58
N GLU A 35 -15.82 -2.07 11.61
CA GLU A 35 -15.67 -1.65 10.21
C GLU A 35 -15.85 -0.13 10.03
N GLU A 36 -16.73 0.49 10.83
CA GLU A 36 -16.95 1.93 10.78
C GLU A 36 -15.79 2.71 11.43
N LEU A 37 -15.20 2.16 12.50
CA LEU A 37 -13.99 2.69 13.12
C LEU A 37 -12.81 2.67 12.15
N GLU A 38 -12.57 1.55 11.47
CA GLU A 38 -11.54 1.45 10.42
C GLU A 38 -11.77 2.47 9.30
N LEU A 39 -13.03 2.63 8.87
CA LEU A 39 -13.38 3.61 7.85
C LEU A 39 -13.11 5.05 8.30
N MET A 40 -13.40 5.38 9.56
CA MET A 40 -13.09 6.69 10.14
C MET A 40 -11.58 6.96 10.15
N ASP A 41 -10.77 5.98 10.55
CA ASP A 41 -9.31 6.09 10.56
C ASP A 41 -8.73 6.27 9.16
N VAL A 42 -9.22 5.51 8.18
CA VAL A 42 -8.83 5.65 6.76
C VAL A 42 -9.17 7.06 6.25
N LYS A 43 -10.40 7.54 6.52
CA LYS A 43 -10.82 8.90 6.13
C LYS A 43 -9.95 9.97 6.80
N TRP A 44 -9.63 9.80 8.08
CA TRP A 44 -8.79 10.73 8.82
C TRP A 44 -7.35 10.76 8.29
N CYS A 45 -6.79 9.58 7.97
CA CYS A 45 -5.47 9.44 7.39
C CYS A 45 -5.38 10.15 6.02
N LEU A 46 -6.40 9.95 5.17
CA LEU A 46 -6.50 10.61 3.87
C LEU A 46 -6.61 12.14 4.02
N ALA A 47 -7.52 12.63 4.85
CA ALA A 47 -7.70 14.06 5.10
C ALA A 47 -6.40 14.70 5.63
N SER A 48 -5.72 14.02 6.56
CA SER A 48 -4.44 14.45 7.11
C SER A 48 -3.31 14.45 6.06
N ALA A 49 -3.33 13.51 5.11
CA ALA A 49 -2.39 13.48 4.00
C ALA A 49 -2.65 14.65 3.03
N CYS A 50 -3.91 14.88 2.64
CA CYS A 50 -4.30 16.02 1.80
C CYS A 50 -3.88 17.36 2.42
N ARG A 51 -4.19 17.58 3.70
CA ARG A 51 -3.80 18.83 4.41
C ARG A 51 -2.28 19.03 4.45
N ARG A 52 -1.51 17.96 4.61
CA ARG A 52 -0.04 18.00 4.56
C ARG A 52 0.47 18.31 3.16
N ALA A 53 -0.12 17.71 2.13
CA ALA A 53 0.22 17.97 0.73
C ALA A 53 -0.06 19.43 0.35
N GLU A 54 -1.23 19.98 0.72
CA GLU A 54 -1.58 21.39 0.52
C GLU A 54 -0.59 22.32 1.21
N LYS A 55 -0.26 22.05 2.49
CA LYS A 55 0.74 22.84 3.22
C LYS A 55 2.12 22.77 2.56
N PHE A 56 2.51 21.59 2.08
CA PHE A 56 3.77 21.41 1.35
C PHE A 56 3.78 22.22 0.05
N GLN A 57 2.71 22.20 -0.73
CA GLN A 57 2.56 23.03 -1.94
C GLN A 57 2.66 24.53 -1.61
N GLN A 58 2.01 24.99 -0.55
CA GLN A 58 2.07 26.40 -0.12
C GLN A 58 3.48 26.83 0.28
N ILE A 59 4.24 25.96 0.97
CA ILE A 59 5.61 26.28 1.42
C ILE A 59 6.61 26.22 0.26
N THR A 60 6.51 25.20 -0.58
CA THR A 60 7.53 24.90 -1.60
C THR A 60 7.20 25.47 -2.97
N GLY A 61 5.94 25.85 -3.21
CA GLY A 61 5.44 26.27 -4.53
C GLY A 61 5.43 25.15 -5.57
N ARG A 62 5.74 23.90 -5.19
CA ARG A 62 5.81 22.77 -6.12
C ARG A 62 4.44 22.13 -6.29
N ASP A 63 4.02 22.00 -7.54
CA ASP A 63 2.69 21.51 -7.90
C ASP A 63 2.67 20.00 -8.26
N GLU A 64 3.54 19.22 -7.64
CA GLU A 64 3.75 17.80 -7.98
C GLU A 64 2.49 16.94 -7.77
N PHE A 65 1.57 17.35 -6.89
CA PHE A 65 0.33 16.61 -6.61
C PHE A 65 -0.84 16.96 -7.55
N ARG A 66 -0.79 18.06 -8.32
CA ARG A 66 -1.87 18.45 -9.25
C ARG A 66 -1.85 17.65 -10.56
N GLY A 67 -0.77 16.92 -10.83
CA GLY A 67 -0.66 15.99 -11.95
C GLY A 67 -1.64 14.80 -11.91
N MET A 68 -2.27 14.51 -10.77
CA MET A 68 -3.32 13.47 -10.70
C MET A 68 -4.59 13.84 -11.48
N ALA A 69 -4.79 15.12 -11.83
CA ALA A 69 -5.99 15.57 -12.53
C ALA A 69 -5.86 15.58 -14.07
N ALA A 70 -4.65 15.46 -14.65
CA ALA A 70 -4.45 15.61 -16.10
C ALA A 70 -4.15 14.31 -16.85
N SER A 71 -3.86 13.20 -16.15
CA SER A 71 -3.79 11.87 -16.73
C SER A 71 -3.81 10.83 -15.61
N PRO A 72 -4.59 9.74 -15.70
CA PRO A 72 -4.51 8.68 -14.72
C PRO A 72 -3.11 8.04 -14.81
N LEU A 73 -2.25 8.33 -13.83
CA LEU A 73 -1.05 7.54 -13.52
C LEU A 73 -0.12 7.18 -14.71
N GLY A 74 0.13 8.11 -15.64
CA GLY A 74 1.06 7.84 -16.75
C GLY A 74 0.64 6.66 -17.63
N PHE A 75 -0.66 6.32 -17.64
CA PHE A 75 -1.16 5.20 -18.40
C PHE A 75 -1.25 5.57 -19.89
N ASP A 76 -0.23 5.17 -20.62
CA ASP A 76 -0.13 5.35 -22.06
C ASP A 76 -1.16 4.46 -22.78
N LYS A 77 -2.33 5.05 -23.10
CA LYS A 77 -3.39 4.39 -23.87
C LYS A 77 -2.88 3.83 -25.20
N SER A 78 -1.81 4.39 -25.79
CA SER A 78 -1.26 3.89 -27.06
C SER A 78 -0.71 2.45 -26.97
N LYS A 79 -0.40 1.98 -25.76
CA LYS A 79 0.04 0.60 -25.49
C LYS A 79 -1.10 -0.36 -25.18
N VAL A 80 -2.33 0.15 -25.03
CA VAL A 80 -3.52 -0.68 -24.80
C VAL A 80 -3.92 -1.35 -26.11
N THR A 81 -4.07 -2.67 -26.09
CA THR A 81 -4.58 -3.45 -27.22
C THR A 81 -6.04 -3.82 -26.97
N CYS A 82 -6.92 -3.44 -27.90
CA CYS A 82 -8.34 -3.76 -27.84
C CYS A 82 -8.57 -5.27 -28.00
N PHE A 83 -9.31 -5.89 -27.08
CA PHE A 83 -9.58 -7.32 -27.14
C PHE A 83 -10.47 -7.75 -28.32
N ARG A 84 -11.31 -6.84 -28.83
CA ARG A 84 -12.27 -7.09 -29.91
C ARG A 84 -11.64 -7.03 -31.30
N CYS A 85 -10.98 -5.93 -31.64
CA CYS A 85 -10.40 -5.70 -32.98
C CYS A 85 -8.87 -5.82 -33.02
N LYS A 86 -8.21 -6.06 -31.88
CA LYS A 86 -6.74 -6.10 -31.71
C LYS A 86 -6.02 -4.80 -32.09
N GLY A 87 -6.75 -3.71 -32.34
CA GLY A 87 -6.19 -2.37 -32.56
C GLY A 87 -5.64 -1.78 -31.26
N LYS A 88 -4.59 -0.96 -31.37
CA LYS A 88 -4.00 -0.25 -30.22
C LYS A 88 -4.76 1.04 -29.90
N GLY A 89 -4.50 1.65 -28.75
CA GLY A 89 -4.95 3.02 -28.44
C GLY A 89 -6.33 3.15 -27.83
N HIS A 90 -7.08 2.06 -27.66
CA HIS A 90 -8.46 2.10 -27.16
C HIS A 90 -8.87 0.82 -26.45
N PHE A 91 -9.85 0.94 -25.56
CA PHE A 91 -10.40 -0.19 -24.83
C PHE A 91 -11.51 -0.90 -25.61
N LYS A 92 -11.85 -2.14 -25.19
CA LYS A 92 -12.91 -2.95 -25.84
C LYS A 92 -14.26 -2.21 -25.89
N TRP A 93 -14.61 -1.46 -24.86
CA TRP A 93 -15.87 -0.71 -24.79
C TRP A 93 -15.89 0.54 -25.68
N GLU A 94 -14.73 1.08 -26.08
CA GLU A 94 -14.60 2.22 -27.00
C GLU A 94 -14.53 1.76 -28.47
N CYS A 95 -14.54 0.45 -28.73
CA CYS A 95 -14.27 -0.12 -30.05
C CYS A 95 -15.48 -0.08 -30.99
N LYS A 96 -15.34 0.65 -32.11
CA LYS A 96 -16.34 0.73 -33.20
C LYS A 96 -16.13 -0.30 -34.33
N ASN A 97 -15.05 -1.07 -34.29
CA ASN A 97 -14.67 -2.00 -35.36
C ASN A 97 -15.21 -3.43 -35.11
N GLN A 98 -15.39 -4.19 -36.20
CA GLN A 98 -15.81 -5.60 -36.14
C GLN A 98 -14.72 -6.50 -35.54
N GLU A 99 -15.11 -7.68 -35.05
CA GLU A 99 -14.20 -8.66 -34.46
C GLU A 99 -13.17 -9.17 -35.48
N SER A 100 -11.90 -9.13 -35.11
CA SER A 100 -10.83 -9.69 -35.94
C SER A 100 -10.87 -11.22 -35.87
N THR A 101 -10.83 -11.90 -37.01
CA THR A 101 -10.96 -13.37 -37.18
C THR A 101 -9.75 -14.20 -36.68
N GLY A 102 -8.96 -13.68 -35.74
CA GLY A 102 -7.80 -14.36 -35.17
C GLY A 102 -8.14 -15.12 -33.88
N SER A 103 -7.79 -16.41 -33.85
CA SER A 103 -8.01 -17.37 -32.76
C SER A 103 -7.85 -16.75 -31.35
N GLN A 104 -8.85 -16.96 -30.48
CA GLN A 104 -8.88 -16.47 -29.11
C GLN A 104 -7.84 -17.19 -28.24
N GLU A 105 -6.60 -16.72 -28.22
CA GLU A 105 -5.73 -17.00 -27.08
C GLU A 105 -6.22 -16.20 -25.86
N LYS A 106 -6.69 -16.92 -24.84
CA LYS A 106 -7.08 -16.36 -23.53
C LYS A 106 -5.82 -15.83 -22.81
N SER A 107 -5.39 -14.62 -23.15
CA SER A 107 -4.29 -13.94 -22.46
C SER A 107 -4.75 -13.48 -21.08
N ASN A 108 -4.28 -14.13 -20.01
CA ASN A 108 -4.48 -13.69 -18.62
C ASN A 108 -3.69 -12.39 -18.36
N TYR A 109 -4.36 -11.26 -18.60
CA TYR A 109 -3.82 -9.91 -18.44
C TYR A 109 -3.18 -9.69 -17.06
N TYR A 110 -3.88 -10.10 -15.99
CA TYR A 110 -3.42 -9.94 -14.60
C TYR A 110 -2.11 -10.66 -14.32
N GLN A 111 -1.95 -11.87 -14.88
CA GLN A 111 -0.75 -12.66 -14.70
C GLN A 111 0.47 -11.97 -15.34
N LYS A 112 0.33 -11.43 -16.57
CA LYS A 112 1.42 -10.71 -17.24
C LYS A 112 1.76 -9.37 -16.60
N SER A 113 0.77 -8.62 -16.09
CA SER A 113 1.04 -7.33 -15.44
C SER A 113 1.80 -7.48 -14.12
N ILE A 114 1.57 -8.56 -13.38
CA ILE A 114 2.30 -8.84 -12.14
C ILE A 114 3.78 -9.14 -12.44
N PHE A 115 4.08 -9.98 -13.43
CA PHE A 115 5.46 -10.28 -13.81
C PHE A 115 6.21 -9.04 -14.33
N HIS A 116 5.59 -8.21 -15.16
CA HIS A 116 6.21 -6.97 -15.65
C HIS A 116 6.47 -5.90 -14.57
N GLN A 117 5.71 -5.88 -13.47
CA GLN A 117 5.96 -4.99 -12.33
C GLN A 117 7.16 -5.43 -11.49
N ILE A 118 7.43 -6.73 -11.41
CA ILE A 118 8.57 -7.29 -10.68
C ILE A 118 9.89 -6.91 -11.40
N ASP A 119 9.91 -6.97 -12.73
CA ASP A 119 11.10 -6.63 -13.54
C ASP A 119 11.44 -5.13 -13.56
N GLN A 120 10.47 -4.24 -13.26
CA GLN A 120 10.65 -2.78 -13.32
C GLN A 120 11.01 -2.14 -11.98
N LYS A 121 11.10 -2.89 -10.88
CA LYS A 121 11.53 -2.32 -9.60
C LYS A 121 13.03 -1.99 -9.69
N PRO A 122 13.46 -0.71 -9.55
CA PRO A 122 14.88 -0.38 -9.54
C PRO A 122 15.54 -1.07 -8.35
N GLN A 123 16.61 -1.85 -8.58
CA GLN A 123 17.49 -2.25 -7.49
C GLN A 123 18.02 -0.98 -6.83
N GLN A 124 17.53 -0.66 -5.63
CA GLN A 124 18.18 0.31 -4.75
C GLN A 124 19.60 -0.22 -4.51
N LYS A 125 20.60 0.42 -5.12
CA LYS A 125 22.00 0.20 -4.73
C LYS A 125 22.14 0.78 -3.31
N GLU A 126 22.12 -0.09 -2.31
CA GLU A 126 22.53 0.28 -0.96
C GLU A 126 23.98 0.82 -0.97
N PRO A 127 24.30 1.85 -0.18
CA PRO A 127 25.67 2.33 -0.05
C PRO A 127 26.55 1.22 0.55
N GLN A 128 27.57 0.81 -0.19
CA GLN A 128 28.53 -0.22 0.22
C GLN A 128 29.54 0.32 1.25
N THR A 129 29.08 0.86 2.38
CA THR A 129 29.98 1.15 3.50
C THR A 129 30.31 -0.13 4.24
N ALA A 130 31.58 -0.29 4.64
CA ALA A 130 32.08 -1.49 5.33
C ALA A 130 31.26 -1.83 6.59
N HIS A 131 30.67 -0.82 7.25
CA HIS A 131 29.80 -1.01 8.40
C HIS A 131 28.47 -1.70 8.05
N GLY A 132 27.87 -1.39 6.90
CA GLY A 132 26.63 -2.03 6.44
C GLY A 132 26.81 -3.52 6.16
N ARG A 133 27.95 -3.91 5.55
CA ARG A 133 28.29 -5.32 5.31
C ARG A 133 28.41 -6.14 6.59
N MET A 134 28.99 -5.58 7.65
CA MET A 134 29.11 -6.26 8.94
C MET A 134 27.75 -6.50 9.61
N ILE A 135 26.81 -5.56 9.46
CA ILE A 135 25.45 -5.68 10.01
C ILE A 135 24.64 -6.73 9.24
N GLU A 136 24.78 -6.75 7.90
CA GLU A 136 24.09 -7.73 7.06
C GLU A 136 24.63 -9.15 7.29
N GLU A 137 25.94 -9.30 7.47
CA GLU A 137 26.57 -10.60 7.76
C GLU A 137 26.23 -11.11 9.17
N ALA A 138 26.11 -10.21 10.15
CA ALA A 138 25.64 -10.55 11.49
C ALA A 138 24.15 -10.98 11.49
N ASN A 139 23.29 -10.27 10.75
CA ASN A 139 21.88 -10.65 10.59
C ASN A 139 21.71 -11.96 9.81
N ARG A 140 22.52 -12.19 8.77
CA ARG A 140 22.51 -13.45 8.00
C ARG A 140 22.94 -14.64 8.87
N LYS A 141 23.99 -14.48 9.68
CA LYS A 141 24.41 -15.51 10.64
C LYS A 141 23.38 -15.75 11.75
N ALA A 142 22.66 -14.72 12.20
CA ALA A 142 21.57 -14.88 13.16
C ALA A 142 20.37 -15.63 12.55
N TYR A 143 20.03 -15.38 11.29
CA TYR A 143 18.90 -16.02 10.61
C TYR A 143 19.15 -17.51 10.31
N TYR A 144 20.34 -17.86 9.84
CA TYR A 144 20.72 -19.28 9.60
C TYR A 144 21.19 -19.99 10.88
N GLY A 145 21.59 -19.27 11.92
CA GLY A 145 21.92 -19.85 13.24
C GLY A 145 20.71 -20.19 14.10
N ILE A 146 19.51 -19.73 13.73
CA ILE A 146 18.23 -20.15 14.35
C ILE A 146 17.71 -21.44 13.69
N ILE A 147 18.15 -21.74 12.47
CA ILE A 147 17.73 -22.91 11.70
C ILE A 147 18.89 -23.91 11.65
N ASP A 148 19.30 -24.44 12.81
CA ASP A 148 19.86 -25.79 12.85
C ASP A 148 19.77 -26.40 14.26
N GLN A 149 19.50 -27.71 14.29
CA GLN A 149 19.43 -28.63 15.43
C GLN A 149 18.11 -28.67 16.23
N SER A 150 17.00 -29.15 15.63
CA SER A 150 16.18 -30.26 16.22
C SER A 150 14.87 -30.67 15.50
N ASP A 151 14.54 -30.21 14.29
CA ASP A 151 13.25 -30.60 13.66
C ASP A 151 13.34 -31.46 12.37
N GLU A 152 14.52 -31.95 11.98
CA GLU A 152 14.66 -32.94 10.89
C GLU A 152 14.84 -34.38 11.42
N VAL A 153 13.83 -34.92 12.10
CA VAL A 153 13.55 -36.37 12.10
C VAL A 153 12.17 -36.59 12.72
N VAL A 154 11.14 -36.74 11.89
CA VAL A 154 10.16 -37.86 11.88
C VAL A 154 9.13 -37.51 10.81
N ALA A 155 9.42 -37.87 9.56
CA ALA A 155 8.41 -37.97 8.51
C ALA A 155 8.80 -39.08 7.51
N GLN A 156 9.06 -40.28 8.02
CA GLN A 156 9.06 -41.50 7.21
C GLN A 156 8.42 -42.63 8.01
N GLY A 157 7.30 -43.15 7.50
CA GLY A 157 6.79 -44.47 7.82
C GLY A 157 5.51 -44.52 8.66
N PHE A 158 4.35 -44.38 8.00
CA PHE A 158 3.19 -45.21 8.31
C PHE A 158 2.51 -45.59 6.99
N SER A 159 2.84 -46.81 6.54
CA SER A 159 1.89 -47.69 5.84
C SER A 159 1.07 -48.44 6.88
#